data_AF-A0A6B0VSR7-F1
#
_entry.id   AF-A0A6B0VSR7-F1
#
_cell.length_a   1.000
_cell.length_b   1.000
_cell.length_c   1.000
_cell.angle_alpha   90.00
_cell.angle_beta   90.00
_cell.angle_gamma   90.00
#
_symmetry.space_group_name_H-M   'P 1'
#
loop_
_entity.id
_entity.type
_entity.pdbx_description
1 polymer ?
#
loop_
_entity_poly.entity_id
_entity_poly.type
_entity_poly.pdbx_seq_one_letter_code
_entity_poly.pdbx_strand_id
1 'polypeptide(L)'
;MAQNPRTSETDTTPTAAPNSGLSRRSYVRSLAAAATAVTTLGAAGTAAAQDDYEVIEAENQAITIGDGETWENKLIDMTTGQDITITAEGSNWTIRNVGFKGENTSGTGSATFGVMDTGGSSTIENVYLGDGSDERNGSSSGHGQTAFWVNPDHAGHIDFRNVNIQGFADNAIYGSAPGNGAGGTVHIDRCYAANCYVSHFRLATEGSKVTNSSVYVDNQDYVGRGIWAWSPGTVEVENCQIEMNGHNTAIDAGANGQGTTVVVSDTDYDEQAGIAEHAGSNVRLEGDSGTNPEAFIPSGTPTSPEEAAAGSNE
;
A
#
# COMPACT_ATOMS: atom_id res chain seq x y z
N MET A 1 -56.44 15.55 5.71
CA MET A 1 -55.06 15.46 6.23
C MET A 1 -54.11 15.30 5.07
N ALA A 2 -53.04 16.09 5.11
CA ALA A 2 -51.80 16.09 4.32
C ALA A 2 -51.89 16.05 2.78
N GLN A 3 -51.79 17.25 2.21
CA GLN A 3 -51.29 17.53 0.87
C GLN A 3 -49.75 17.44 0.88
N ASN A 4 -49.14 16.82 -0.13
CA ASN A 4 -47.72 17.00 -0.44
C ASN A 4 -47.56 18.19 -1.39
N PRO A 5 -46.70 19.18 -1.09
CA PRO A 5 -46.24 20.11 -2.11
C PRO A 5 -44.88 19.68 -2.69
N ARG A 6 -44.83 19.73 -4.03
CA ARG A 6 -43.62 20.00 -4.83
C ARG A 6 -43.28 21.50 -4.76
N THR A 7 -42.13 21.84 -5.36
CA THR A 7 -41.53 23.15 -5.71
C THR A 7 -40.47 23.64 -4.72
N SER A 8 -39.33 24.21 -5.10
CA SER A 8 -38.86 24.77 -6.38
C SER A 8 -37.37 25.09 -6.28
N GLU A 9 -36.62 24.92 -7.38
CA GLU A 9 -35.43 25.71 -7.64
C GLU A 9 -35.83 27.15 -7.99
N THR A 10 -35.16 28.14 -7.41
CA THR A 10 -34.70 29.34 -8.12
C THR A 10 -33.53 29.95 -7.36
N ASP A 11 -32.44 30.06 -8.10
CA ASP A 11 -31.12 30.57 -7.78
C ASP A 11 -31.04 32.06 -8.16
N THR A 12 -30.42 32.91 -7.32
CA THR A 12 -29.73 34.16 -7.72
C THR A 12 -28.84 34.69 -6.58
N THR A 13 -27.53 34.43 -6.72
CA THR A 13 -26.23 35.05 -6.29
C THR A 13 -26.20 36.44 -5.60
N PRO A 14 -25.17 36.79 -4.77
CA PRO A 14 -23.81 37.11 -5.29
C PRO A 14 -22.56 36.81 -4.39
N THR A 15 -21.48 36.38 -5.05
CA THR A 15 -20.02 36.59 -4.80
C THR A 15 -19.42 36.54 -3.38
N ALA A 16 -18.51 35.58 -3.16
CA ALA A 16 -17.37 35.74 -2.27
C ALA A 16 -16.08 35.25 -2.97
N ALA A 17 -15.08 36.14 -3.01
CA ALA A 17 -13.71 35.86 -3.46
C ALA A 17 -12.88 35.24 -2.31
N PRO A 18 -11.61 34.83 -2.53
CA PRO A 18 -11.10 33.49 -2.26
C PRO A 18 -10.60 33.29 -0.82
N ASN A 19 -10.88 32.12 -0.24
CA ASN A 19 -10.23 31.69 1.00
C ASN A 19 -8.81 31.17 0.71
N SER A 20 -7.85 32.08 0.76
CA SER A 20 -6.46 31.76 1.09
C SER A 20 -6.36 31.46 2.59
N GLY A 21 -6.15 30.19 2.96
CA GLY A 21 -6.01 29.77 4.36
C GLY A 21 -5.60 28.30 4.53
N LEU A 22 -4.31 28.03 4.33
CA LEU A 22 -3.52 26.86 4.76
C LEU A 22 -3.97 26.29 6.14
N SER A 23 -3.86 25.00 6.51
CA SER A 23 -2.92 23.92 6.11
C SER A 23 -3.28 22.58 6.75
N ARG A 24 -2.66 21.51 6.20
CA ARG A 24 -2.32 20.18 6.74
C ARG A 24 -1.71 20.19 8.16
N ARG A 25 -2.41 20.73 9.16
CA ARG A 25 -1.95 20.78 10.55
C ARG A 25 -2.56 19.63 11.37
N SER A 26 -2.01 18.43 11.17
CA SER A 26 -2.00 17.36 12.19
C SER A 26 -0.82 16.38 12.02
N TYR A 27 0.04 16.53 11.01
CA TYR A 27 1.15 15.58 10.76
C TYR A 27 2.57 16.13 10.99
N VAL A 28 2.72 17.24 11.72
CA VAL A 28 4.04 17.67 12.23
C VAL A 28 3.92 18.07 13.70
N ARG A 29 3.87 17.05 14.55
CA ARG A 29 4.37 17.04 15.92
C ARG A 29 4.90 15.63 16.10
N SER A 30 6.11 15.33 15.65
CA SER A 30 7.30 15.60 16.45
C SER A 30 8.56 15.39 15.61
N LEU A 31 9.20 16.45 15.14
CA LEU A 31 10.61 16.43 14.74
C LEU A 31 11.16 17.86 14.84
N ALA A 32 11.46 18.27 16.08
CA ALA A 32 12.38 19.35 16.34
C ALA A 32 13.01 19.14 17.72
N ALA A 33 14.33 18.92 17.70
CA ALA A 33 15.26 18.82 18.83
C ALA A 33 15.40 17.45 19.53
N ALA A 34 16.14 16.55 18.88
CA ALA A 34 17.21 15.77 19.51
C ALA A 34 18.26 15.51 18.41
N ALA A 35 19.32 16.31 18.36
CA ALA A 35 20.64 15.93 18.89
C ALA A 35 21.24 14.72 18.16
N THR A 36 22.33 14.97 17.45
CA THR A 36 23.33 13.97 17.04
C THR A 36 23.46 12.86 18.09
N ALA A 37 23.14 11.63 17.70
CA ALA A 37 23.57 10.41 18.38
C ALA A 37 24.17 9.54 17.27
N VAL A 38 25.50 9.48 17.11
CA VAL A 38 26.37 8.59 17.88
C VAL A 38 25.76 7.20 17.96
N THR A 39 26.29 6.30 17.14
CA THR A 39 26.25 4.86 17.35
C THR A 39 26.81 4.53 18.73
N THR A 40 25.94 4.39 19.73
CA THR A 40 26.26 3.74 21.00
C THR A 40 25.13 2.80 21.38
N LEU A 41 25.48 1.52 21.50
CA LEU A 41 24.67 0.40 21.94
C LEU A 41 23.83 0.70 23.19
N GLY A 42 22.66 0.06 23.30
CA GLY A 42 22.10 -0.35 24.60
C GLY A 42 20.62 -0.05 24.86
N ALA A 43 19.71 -0.67 24.11
CA ALA A 43 18.44 -1.13 24.67
C ALA A 43 18.43 -2.66 24.51
N ALA A 44 18.47 -3.36 25.64
CA ALA A 44 18.51 -4.81 25.69
C ALA A 44 17.10 -5.36 25.42
N GLY A 45 16.70 -5.38 24.15
CA GLY A 45 15.85 -6.44 23.64
C GLY A 45 16.71 -7.70 23.55
N THR A 46 16.29 -8.80 24.15
CA THR A 46 16.95 -10.09 23.96
C THR A 46 16.73 -10.55 22.52
N ALA A 47 17.55 -10.05 21.59
CA ALA A 47 17.64 -10.59 20.25
C ALA A 47 18.20 -12.01 20.35
N ALA A 48 17.32 -13.00 20.41
CA ALA A 48 17.68 -14.38 20.13
C ALA A 48 17.82 -14.48 18.62
N ALA A 49 19.04 -14.31 18.10
CA ALA A 49 19.33 -14.72 16.75
C ALA A 49 19.08 -16.24 16.66
N GLN A 50 18.08 -16.65 15.88
CA GLN A 50 18.21 -17.92 15.18
C GLN A 50 19.25 -17.67 14.08
N ASP A 51 20.14 -18.63 13.80
CA ASP A 51 21.39 -18.40 13.05
C ASP A 51 21.24 -17.71 11.67
N ASP A 52 20.01 -17.54 11.16
CA ASP A 52 19.66 -16.99 9.84
C ASP A 52 18.97 -15.60 9.86
N TYR A 53 18.47 -15.10 11.01
CA TYR A 53 17.81 -13.79 11.12
C TYR A 53 17.74 -13.23 12.54
N GLU A 54 17.56 -11.91 12.65
CA GLU A 54 17.31 -11.21 13.91
C GLU A 54 15.81 -11.20 14.26
N VAL A 55 15.46 -11.59 15.48
CA VAL A 55 14.09 -11.44 16.01
C VAL A 55 13.96 -10.11 16.75
N ILE A 56 12.98 -9.30 16.36
CA ILE A 56 12.62 -8.02 17.00
C ILE A 56 11.20 -8.15 17.56
N GLU A 57 11.07 -8.13 18.88
CA GLU A 57 9.77 -8.06 19.54
C GLU A 57 9.19 -6.64 19.38
N ALA A 58 7.92 -6.53 18.98
CA ALA A 58 7.23 -5.26 18.83
C ALA A 58 6.95 -4.62 20.20
N GLU A 59 7.30 -3.34 20.36
CA GLU A 59 7.13 -2.58 21.61
C GLU A 59 6.53 -1.18 21.40
N ASN A 60 5.85 -0.91 20.27
CA ASN A 60 5.45 0.42 19.77
C ASN A 60 6.64 1.32 19.44
N GLN A 61 7.68 0.73 18.86
CA GLN A 61 8.91 1.42 18.46
C GLN A 61 8.89 1.89 17.01
N ALA A 62 9.79 2.82 16.68
CA ALA A 62 10.01 3.28 15.32
C ALA A 62 11.41 2.91 14.83
N ILE A 63 11.52 2.47 13.58
CA ILE A 63 12.77 2.21 12.88
C ILE A 63 12.87 3.19 11.71
N THR A 64 14.06 3.74 11.49
CA THR A 64 14.35 4.61 10.35
C THR A 64 15.47 4.02 9.52
N ILE A 65 15.28 3.99 8.20
CA ILE A 65 16.22 3.49 7.21
C ILE A 65 16.56 4.67 6.29
N GLY A 66 17.84 4.99 6.19
CA GLY A 66 18.33 6.17 5.47
C GLY A 66 18.97 5.88 4.11
N ASP A 67 19.60 6.90 3.54
CA ASP A 67 20.32 6.85 2.26
C ASP A 67 21.29 5.66 2.17
N GLY A 68 21.12 4.83 1.13
CA GLY A 68 22.03 3.71 0.85
C GLY A 68 22.00 2.56 1.86
N GLU A 69 21.13 2.61 2.88
CA GLU A 69 21.08 1.59 3.92
C GLU A 69 20.37 0.32 3.45
N THR A 70 20.81 -0.82 3.95
CA THR A 70 20.13 -2.11 3.78
C THR A 70 19.63 -2.58 5.14
N TRP A 71 18.34 -2.84 5.23
CA TRP A 71 17.69 -3.41 6.41
C TRP A 71 17.16 -4.80 6.06
N GLU A 72 17.76 -5.82 6.66
CA GLU A 72 17.57 -7.19 6.19
C GLU A 72 17.55 -8.27 7.27
N ASN A 73 16.97 -9.42 6.90
CA ASN A 73 16.95 -10.67 7.67
C ASN A 73 16.36 -10.45 9.07
N LYS A 74 15.10 -10.01 9.10
CA LYS A 74 14.36 -9.67 10.32
C LYS A 74 13.08 -10.49 10.43
N LEU A 75 12.85 -11.05 11.62
CA LEU A 75 11.54 -11.54 12.05
C LEU A 75 10.98 -10.55 13.08
N ILE A 76 9.95 -9.83 12.72
CA ILE A 76 9.23 -8.93 13.61
C ILE A 76 8.14 -9.75 14.31
N ASP A 77 8.21 -9.86 15.63
CA ASP A 77 7.21 -10.51 16.46
C ASP A 77 6.22 -9.49 17.01
N MET A 78 5.01 -9.48 16.44
CA MET A 78 3.89 -8.63 16.84
C MET A 78 2.87 -9.36 17.72
N THR A 79 3.16 -10.60 18.15
CA THR A 79 2.21 -11.41 18.94
C THR A 79 1.95 -10.85 20.35
N THR A 80 2.73 -9.87 20.79
CA THR A 80 2.50 -9.08 22.00
C THR A 80 1.30 -8.12 21.87
N GLY A 81 0.84 -7.87 20.64
CA GLY A 81 -0.21 -6.90 20.31
C GLY A 81 0.29 -5.45 20.20
N GLN A 82 1.59 -5.24 20.35
CA GLN A 82 2.25 -3.94 20.21
C GLN A 82 2.70 -3.70 18.76
N ASP A 83 2.93 -2.44 18.41
CA ASP A 83 3.27 -2.03 17.05
C ASP A 83 4.78 -1.93 16.77
N ILE A 84 5.11 -1.83 15.48
CA ILE A 84 6.36 -1.25 15.01
C ILE A 84 6.06 -0.39 13.77
N THR A 85 6.63 0.80 13.72
CA THR A 85 6.55 1.66 12.53
C THR A 85 7.92 1.72 11.86
N ILE A 86 7.97 1.46 10.57
CA ILE A 86 9.21 1.51 9.80
C ILE A 86 9.12 2.63 8.78
N THR A 87 10.11 3.52 8.81
CA THR A 87 10.22 4.66 7.91
C THR A 87 11.48 4.51 7.07
N ALA A 88 11.35 4.41 5.75
CA ALA A 88 12.47 4.40 4.82
C ALA A 88 12.45 5.66 3.96
N GLU A 89 13.47 6.51 4.13
CA GLU A 89 13.55 7.82 3.50
C GLU A 89 14.96 8.07 2.98
N GLY A 90 15.08 8.97 2.01
CA GLY A 90 16.34 9.19 1.30
C GLY A 90 16.34 8.48 -0.05
N SER A 91 17.46 7.95 -0.50
CA SER A 91 17.57 7.26 -1.79
C SER A 91 18.46 6.03 -1.76
N ASN A 92 18.16 5.07 -2.64
CA ASN A 92 18.94 3.84 -2.82
C ASN A 92 19.02 2.96 -1.57
N TRP A 93 17.97 2.95 -0.75
CA TRP A 93 17.84 2.05 0.38
C TRP A 93 17.27 0.69 -0.06
N THR A 94 17.45 -0.34 0.76
CA THR A 94 16.92 -1.68 0.52
C THR A 94 16.32 -2.25 1.80
N ILE A 95 15.10 -2.77 1.68
CA ILE A 95 14.46 -3.60 2.71
C ILE A 95 14.32 -5.00 2.12
N ARG A 96 14.87 -6.02 2.77
CA ARG A 96 14.75 -7.37 2.26
C ARG A 96 14.72 -8.47 3.31
N ASN A 97 14.05 -9.57 3.01
CA ASN A 97 13.97 -10.73 3.91
C ASN A 97 13.41 -10.33 5.29
N VAL A 98 12.18 -9.80 5.28
CA VAL A 98 11.51 -9.32 6.50
C VAL A 98 10.16 -10.00 6.65
N GLY A 99 9.98 -10.74 7.74
CA GLY A 99 8.71 -11.37 8.09
C GLY A 99 8.06 -10.71 9.29
N PHE A 100 6.74 -10.56 9.26
CA PHE A 100 5.93 -10.06 10.37
C PHE A 100 5.03 -11.17 10.89
N LYS A 101 5.23 -11.56 12.14
CA LYS A 101 4.48 -12.60 12.83
C LYS A 101 3.46 -11.98 13.77
N GLY A 102 2.20 -12.34 13.59
CA GLY A 102 1.09 -11.78 14.33
C GLY A 102 0.44 -10.60 13.61
N GLU A 103 -0.85 -10.45 13.85
CA GLU A 103 -1.70 -9.38 13.33
C GLU A 103 -1.33 -8.02 13.95
N ASN A 104 -1.41 -6.94 13.18
CA ASN A 104 -1.32 -5.61 13.75
C ASN A 104 -2.60 -5.24 14.52
N THR A 105 -2.50 -5.31 15.85
CA THR A 105 -3.61 -4.96 16.76
C THR A 105 -3.28 -3.73 17.62
N SER A 106 -2.40 -2.84 17.20
CA SER A 106 -2.04 -1.69 18.03
C SER A 106 -3.15 -0.62 18.01
N GLY A 107 -3.77 -0.43 16.84
CA GLY A 107 -4.67 0.70 16.56
C GLY A 107 -3.95 2.06 16.61
N THR A 108 -2.62 2.09 16.60
CA THR A 108 -1.79 3.31 16.76
C THR A 108 -1.15 3.82 15.47
N GLY A 109 -1.32 3.13 14.34
CA GLY A 109 -0.71 3.50 13.06
C GLY A 109 -1.73 3.83 11.97
N SER A 110 -1.27 4.60 10.97
CA SER A 110 -1.93 4.66 9.65
C SER A 110 -1.26 3.72 8.64
N ALA A 111 0.01 3.36 8.86
CA ALA A 111 0.72 2.37 8.06
C ALA A 111 1.84 1.65 8.84
N THR A 112 2.14 0.40 8.49
CA THR A 112 3.32 -0.32 9.03
C THR A 112 4.62 0.26 8.45
N PHE A 113 4.62 0.54 7.15
CA PHE A 113 5.72 1.16 6.44
C PHE A 113 5.31 2.53 5.86
N GLY A 114 6.13 3.54 6.13
CA GLY A 114 6.13 4.82 5.41
C GLY A 114 7.40 4.91 4.56
N VAL A 115 7.27 4.98 3.25
CA VAL A 115 8.43 4.88 2.34
C VAL A 115 8.50 5.99 1.32
N MET A 116 9.71 6.45 1.01
CA MET A 116 10.00 7.24 -0.18
C MET A 116 11.43 7.07 -0.63
N ASP A 117 11.61 7.12 -1.94
CA ASP A 117 12.89 7.49 -2.56
C ASP A 117 12.85 8.96 -3.05
N THR A 118 13.86 9.77 -2.69
CA THR A 118 13.97 11.20 -3.03
C THR A 118 14.58 11.52 -4.41
N GLY A 119 14.90 10.52 -5.24
CA GLY A 119 15.39 10.71 -6.61
C GLY A 119 16.33 9.63 -7.17
N GLY A 120 16.62 8.57 -6.41
CA GLY A 120 17.29 7.33 -6.80
C GLY A 120 16.29 6.17 -7.02
N SER A 121 16.75 4.95 -6.74
CA SER A 121 15.97 3.73 -6.87
C SER A 121 16.13 2.86 -5.64
N SER A 122 15.04 2.60 -4.93
CA SER A 122 15.01 1.78 -3.72
C SER A 122 14.22 0.49 -3.93
N THR A 123 14.43 -0.49 -3.06
CA THR A 123 13.83 -1.82 -3.21
C THR A 123 13.25 -2.33 -1.89
N ILE A 124 12.09 -2.96 -2.00
CA ILE A 124 11.45 -3.77 -0.96
C ILE A 124 11.26 -5.16 -1.55
N GLU A 125 12.00 -6.16 -1.04
CA GLU A 125 11.95 -7.51 -1.59
C GLU A 125 11.78 -8.61 -0.54
N ASN A 126 11.07 -9.68 -0.89
CA ASN A 126 10.88 -10.85 -0.02
C ASN A 126 10.38 -10.48 1.39
N VAL A 127 9.21 -9.82 1.43
CA VAL A 127 8.57 -9.36 2.68
C VAL A 127 7.24 -10.08 2.88
N TYR A 128 6.98 -10.56 4.10
CA TYR A 128 5.72 -11.17 4.49
C TYR A 128 5.00 -10.36 5.56
N LEU A 129 3.75 -9.98 5.24
CA LEU A 129 2.76 -9.30 6.09
C LEU A 129 1.39 -9.99 5.90
N GLY A 130 1.38 -11.32 5.89
CA GLY A 130 0.16 -12.10 5.62
C GLY A 130 -0.77 -12.30 6.83
N ASP A 131 -0.30 -11.96 8.05
CA ASP A 131 -1.11 -12.07 9.27
C ASP A 131 -2.03 -10.86 9.47
N GLY A 132 -1.87 -9.81 8.65
CA GLY A 132 -2.80 -8.68 8.52
C GLY A 132 -2.80 -7.68 9.66
N SER A 133 -3.92 -6.96 9.74
CA SER A 133 -4.20 -5.97 10.79
C SER A 133 -5.63 -6.13 11.27
N ASP A 134 -5.90 -5.71 12.50
CA ASP A 134 -7.27 -5.75 12.99
C ASP A 134 -8.23 -4.87 12.19
N GLU A 135 -9.51 -5.22 12.29
CA GLU A 135 -10.61 -4.59 11.54
C GLU A 135 -10.89 -3.14 11.97
N ARG A 136 -10.08 -2.54 12.86
CA ARG A 136 -10.37 -1.20 13.38
C ARG A 136 -10.17 -0.15 12.29
N ASN A 137 -11.28 0.20 11.65
CA ASN A 137 -11.49 1.45 10.91
C ASN A 137 -11.51 2.72 11.80
N GLY A 138 -10.78 2.69 12.92
CA GLY A 138 -10.80 3.70 13.99
C GLY A 138 -9.84 4.86 13.78
N SER A 139 -9.06 4.88 12.69
CA SER A 139 -8.23 6.03 12.33
C SER A 139 -9.11 7.26 12.14
N SER A 140 -8.55 8.44 12.43
CA SER A 140 -9.15 9.72 12.05
C SER A 140 -9.42 9.87 10.54
N SER A 141 -8.80 9.04 9.69
CA SER A 141 -9.06 8.96 8.25
C SER A 141 -10.28 8.11 7.89
N GLY A 142 -10.88 7.37 8.83
CA GLY A 142 -12.02 6.47 8.60
C GLY A 142 -11.66 5.09 8.02
N HIS A 143 -10.38 4.80 7.83
CA HIS A 143 -9.86 3.51 7.35
C HIS A 143 -8.75 3.03 8.29
N GLY A 144 -8.61 1.71 8.48
CA GLY A 144 -7.62 1.13 9.40
C GLY A 144 -6.18 1.27 8.91
N GLN A 145 -5.34 0.29 9.23
CA GLN A 145 -3.93 0.34 8.87
C GLN A 145 -3.67 -0.10 7.43
N THR A 146 -2.81 0.64 6.72
CA THR A 146 -2.24 0.24 5.42
C THR A 146 -0.92 -0.52 5.66
N ALA A 147 -0.55 -1.50 4.83
CA ALA A 147 0.77 -2.13 4.99
C ALA A 147 1.90 -1.18 4.56
N PHE A 148 1.85 -0.69 3.32
CA PHE A 148 2.81 0.29 2.79
C PHE A 148 2.14 1.57 2.34
N TRP A 149 2.57 2.70 2.90
CA TRP A 149 2.24 4.03 2.41
C TRP A 149 3.45 4.67 1.74
N VAL A 150 3.32 4.99 0.45
CA VAL A 150 4.34 5.74 -0.29
C VAL A 150 4.08 7.22 -0.09
N ASN A 151 5.06 7.93 0.48
CA ASN A 151 4.94 9.34 0.81
C ASN A 151 4.77 10.19 -0.47
N PRO A 152 3.90 11.21 -0.50
CA PRO A 152 3.76 12.12 -1.64
C PRO A 152 5.06 12.82 -2.08
N ASP A 153 6.04 12.95 -1.19
CA ASP A 153 7.36 13.53 -1.52
C ASP A 153 8.30 12.54 -2.24
N HIS A 154 7.87 11.29 -2.47
CA HIS A 154 8.60 10.32 -3.28
C HIS A 154 8.75 10.82 -4.72
N ALA A 155 10.02 10.97 -5.14
CA ALA A 155 10.42 11.53 -6.44
C ALA A 155 11.24 10.53 -7.29
N GLY A 156 11.70 9.44 -6.69
CA GLY A 156 12.51 8.40 -7.35
C GLY A 156 11.69 7.23 -7.88
N HIS A 157 12.27 6.04 -7.76
CA HIS A 157 11.63 4.76 -8.08
C HIS A 157 11.66 3.82 -6.87
N ILE A 158 10.58 3.07 -6.64
CA ILE A 158 10.55 1.97 -5.67
C ILE A 158 10.08 0.69 -6.36
N ASP A 159 10.91 -0.35 -6.29
CA ASP A 159 10.57 -1.71 -6.66
C ASP A 159 10.06 -2.48 -5.44
N PHE A 160 8.82 -2.98 -5.52
CA PHE A 160 8.29 -4.01 -4.65
C PHE A 160 8.40 -5.35 -5.35
N ARG A 161 9.10 -6.31 -4.76
CA ARG A 161 9.32 -7.62 -5.37
C ARG A 161 9.05 -8.75 -4.39
N ASN A 162 8.29 -9.77 -4.81
CA ASN A 162 8.06 -10.95 -3.97
C ASN A 162 7.52 -10.59 -2.58
N VAL A 163 6.54 -9.68 -2.53
CA VAL A 163 5.92 -9.21 -1.27
C VAL A 163 4.55 -9.87 -1.11
N ASN A 164 4.27 -10.41 0.08
CA ASN A 164 3.01 -11.03 0.44
C ASN A 164 2.30 -10.19 1.52
N ILE A 165 1.14 -9.63 1.21
CA ILE A 165 0.38 -8.77 2.14
C ILE A 165 -1.07 -9.26 2.17
N GLN A 166 -1.60 -9.55 3.35
CA GLN A 166 -2.97 -10.03 3.45
C GLN A 166 -3.70 -9.40 4.62
N GLY A 167 -5.02 -9.27 4.54
CA GLY A 167 -5.85 -8.94 5.69
C GLY A 167 -5.63 -7.55 6.30
N PHE A 168 -5.12 -6.57 5.55
CA PHE A 168 -5.00 -5.20 6.05
C PHE A 168 -6.33 -4.46 5.98
N ALA A 169 -6.64 -3.64 6.99
CA ALA A 169 -7.89 -2.88 7.09
C ALA A 169 -7.96 -1.64 6.19
N ASP A 170 -6.87 -1.31 5.51
CA ASP A 170 -6.83 -0.28 4.47
C ASP A 170 -6.17 -0.84 3.18
N ASN A 171 -5.05 -0.29 2.71
CA ASN A 171 -4.43 -0.77 1.46
C ASN A 171 -3.32 -1.80 1.74
N ALA A 172 -3.04 -2.68 0.78
CA ALA A 172 -1.78 -3.41 0.79
C ALA A 172 -0.63 -2.45 0.42
N ILE A 173 -0.64 -1.91 -0.80
CA ILE A 173 0.31 -0.89 -1.23
C ILE A 173 -0.45 0.37 -1.65
N TYR A 174 -0.31 1.43 -0.84
CA TYR A 174 -0.78 2.78 -1.15
C TYR A 174 0.34 3.56 -1.84
N GLY A 175 0.50 3.32 -3.13
CA GLY A 175 1.45 3.97 -4.04
C GLY A 175 0.90 5.17 -4.83
N SER A 176 -0.34 5.61 -4.62
CA SER A 176 -0.94 6.70 -5.42
C SER A 176 -0.67 8.13 -4.90
N ALA A 177 -0.18 8.28 -3.67
CA ALA A 177 0.04 9.62 -3.10
C ALA A 177 1.07 10.48 -3.88
N PRO A 178 2.15 9.93 -4.46
CA PRO A 178 3.10 10.68 -5.30
C PRO A 178 2.46 11.40 -6.49
N GLY A 179 1.30 10.94 -6.98
CA GLY A 179 0.55 11.63 -8.04
C GLY A 179 0.08 13.03 -7.67
N ASN A 180 -0.04 13.33 -6.37
CA ASN A 180 -0.35 14.69 -5.87
C ASN A 180 0.90 15.44 -5.34
N GLY A 181 2.09 14.90 -5.61
CA GLY A 181 3.34 15.38 -5.05
C GLY A 181 4.48 15.31 -6.06
N ALA A 182 5.58 14.68 -5.68
CA ALA A 182 6.82 14.72 -6.46
C ALA A 182 6.83 13.79 -7.69
N GLY A 183 5.83 12.94 -7.86
CA GLY A 183 5.62 12.18 -9.09
C GLY A 183 6.52 10.94 -9.25
N GLY A 184 7.12 10.44 -8.17
CA GLY A 184 7.88 9.19 -8.17
C GLY A 184 7.05 7.98 -8.61
N THR A 185 7.75 6.92 -9.00
CA THR A 185 7.15 5.74 -9.64
C THR A 185 7.27 4.50 -8.77
N VAL A 186 6.27 3.63 -8.86
CA VAL A 186 6.21 2.38 -8.11
C VAL A 186 6.05 1.22 -9.09
N HIS A 187 6.90 0.21 -8.95
CA HIS A 187 6.75 -1.07 -9.64
C HIS A 187 6.46 -2.17 -8.62
N ILE A 188 5.34 -2.87 -8.81
CA ILE A 188 4.95 -4.03 -8.02
C ILE A 188 5.14 -5.28 -8.89
N ASP A 189 6.11 -6.13 -8.57
CA ASP A 189 6.46 -7.32 -9.35
C ASP A 189 6.40 -8.60 -8.50
N ARG A 190 5.72 -9.64 -9.00
CA ARG A 190 5.59 -10.92 -8.28
C ARG A 190 5.07 -10.77 -6.86
N CYS A 191 4.16 -9.83 -6.62
CA CYS A 191 3.55 -9.66 -5.30
C CYS A 191 2.21 -10.38 -5.20
N TYR A 192 1.86 -10.77 -3.99
CA TYR A 192 0.56 -11.35 -3.65
C TYR A 192 -0.14 -10.45 -2.65
N ALA A 193 -1.38 -10.09 -2.94
CA ALA A 193 -2.22 -9.35 -2.02
C ALA A 193 -3.59 -10.01 -1.85
N ALA A 194 -4.04 -10.22 -0.61
CA ALA A 194 -5.36 -10.80 -0.36
C ALA A 194 -6.14 -10.05 0.72
N ASN A 195 -7.45 -9.94 0.55
CA ASN A 195 -8.37 -9.42 1.56
C ASN A 195 -7.94 -8.07 2.22
N CYS A 196 -7.39 -7.10 1.48
CA CYS A 196 -6.93 -5.78 2.01
C CYS A 196 -7.93 -4.61 1.85
N TYR A 197 -8.76 -4.27 2.85
CA TYR A 197 -10.12 -3.68 2.74
C TYR A 197 -10.37 -2.52 1.75
N VAL A 198 -9.44 -1.60 1.54
CA VAL A 198 -9.66 -0.44 0.63
C VAL A 198 -9.17 -0.72 -0.78
N SER A 199 -7.94 -1.23 -0.91
CA SER A 199 -7.38 -1.67 -2.19
C SER A 199 -6.16 -2.54 -1.96
N HIS A 200 -5.98 -3.54 -2.81
CA HIS A 200 -4.75 -4.32 -2.80
C HIS A 200 -3.60 -3.47 -3.34
N PHE A 201 -3.68 -3.05 -4.60
CA PHE A 201 -2.66 -2.20 -5.21
C PHE A 201 -3.25 -0.88 -5.69
N ARG A 202 -2.85 0.21 -5.03
CA ARG A 202 -3.31 1.55 -5.36
C ARG A 202 -2.14 2.37 -5.88
N LEU A 203 -2.18 2.79 -7.14
CA LEU A 203 -1.05 3.46 -7.82
C LEU A 203 -1.48 4.75 -8.51
N ALA A 204 -0.50 5.58 -8.83
CA ALA A 204 -0.61 6.74 -9.71
C ALA A 204 0.74 6.92 -10.42
N THR A 205 0.87 8.00 -11.18
CA THR A 205 2.06 8.45 -11.92
C THR A 205 2.37 7.63 -13.16
N GLU A 206 2.81 8.34 -14.20
CA GLU A 206 3.22 7.74 -15.47
C GLU A 206 4.43 6.83 -15.23
N GLY A 207 4.35 5.59 -15.68
CA GLY A 207 5.42 4.60 -15.55
C GLY A 207 5.31 3.71 -14.32
N SER A 208 4.36 3.96 -13.41
CA SER A 208 4.03 3.02 -12.34
C SER A 208 3.29 1.80 -12.90
N LYS A 209 3.61 0.61 -12.37
CA LYS A 209 3.10 -0.64 -12.94
C LYS A 209 2.97 -1.77 -11.94
N VAL A 210 2.12 -2.74 -12.28
CA VAL A 210 1.96 -4.02 -11.58
C VAL A 210 2.22 -5.14 -12.58
N THR A 211 3.15 -6.04 -12.27
CA THR A 211 3.54 -7.14 -13.14
C THR A 211 3.59 -8.46 -12.40
N ASN A 212 3.24 -9.57 -13.07
CA ASN A 212 3.44 -10.94 -12.56
C ASN A 212 2.82 -11.20 -11.18
N SER A 213 1.80 -10.42 -10.80
CA SER A 213 1.28 -10.32 -9.44
C SER A 213 -0.14 -10.84 -9.36
N SER A 214 -0.59 -11.14 -8.15
CA SER A 214 -1.94 -11.67 -7.95
C SER A 214 -2.67 -10.96 -6.81
N VAL A 215 -3.97 -10.79 -7.03
CA VAL A 215 -4.94 -10.37 -6.02
C VAL A 215 -5.94 -11.48 -5.77
N TYR A 216 -6.27 -11.74 -4.50
CA TYR A 216 -7.25 -12.75 -4.11
C TYR A 216 -8.27 -12.26 -3.07
N VAL A 217 -9.52 -12.34 -3.52
CA VAL A 217 -10.83 -12.19 -2.89
C VAL A 217 -11.47 -13.43 -2.25
N ASP A 218 -11.44 -13.73 -0.95
CA ASP A 218 -12.29 -14.84 -0.42
C ASP A 218 -13.19 -14.49 0.76
N ASN A 219 -13.08 -13.28 1.27
CA ASN A 219 -13.95 -12.76 2.31
C ASN A 219 -15.20 -12.09 1.71
N GLN A 220 -16.38 -12.60 2.08
CA GLN A 220 -17.66 -12.13 1.54
C GLN A 220 -18.04 -10.70 1.94
N ASP A 221 -17.54 -10.21 3.08
CA ASP A 221 -17.84 -8.86 3.60
C ASP A 221 -16.88 -7.79 3.05
N TYR A 222 -16.00 -8.19 2.13
CA TYR A 222 -14.96 -7.36 1.58
C TYR A 222 -15.48 -6.41 0.48
N VAL A 223 -15.04 -5.16 0.52
CA VAL A 223 -15.48 -4.09 -0.41
C VAL A 223 -14.32 -3.32 -1.02
N GLY A 224 -13.11 -3.86 -1.00
CA GLY A 224 -11.93 -3.22 -1.59
C GLY A 224 -11.79 -3.47 -3.09
N ARG A 225 -10.83 -2.78 -3.71
CA ARG A 225 -10.52 -2.89 -5.14
C ARG A 225 -9.28 -3.77 -5.37
N GLY A 226 -9.23 -4.47 -6.48
CA GLY A 226 -8.00 -5.16 -6.89
C GLY A 226 -6.90 -4.15 -7.20
N ILE A 227 -7.01 -3.49 -8.34
CA ILE A 227 -6.17 -2.36 -8.73
C ILE A 227 -6.99 -1.06 -8.61
N TRP A 228 -6.44 -0.05 -7.94
CA TRP A 228 -7.01 1.29 -7.94
C TRP A 228 -6.02 2.31 -8.51
N ALA A 229 -6.22 2.68 -9.76
CA ALA A 229 -5.37 3.64 -10.47
C ALA A 229 -5.89 5.07 -10.29
N TRP A 230 -5.01 5.96 -9.89
CA TRP A 230 -5.28 7.39 -9.71
C TRP A 230 -4.55 8.21 -10.77
N SER A 231 -4.98 9.46 -10.94
CA SER A 231 -4.27 10.46 -11.73
C SER A 231 -3.01 10.96 -11.00
N PRO A 232 -2.01 11.49 -11.72
CA PRO A 232 -1.91 11.60 -13.18
C PRO A 232 -1.21 10.38 -13.79
N GLY A 233 -1.20 10.32 -15.11
CA GLY A 233 -0.41 9.37 -15.89
C GLY A 233 -1.12 8.07 -16.19
N THR A 234 -0.37 7.16 -16.80
CA THR A 234 -0.80 5.81 -17.16
C THR A 234 -0.24 4.81 -16.15
N VAL A 235 -1.11 3.94 -15.63
CA VAL A 235 -0.72 2.77 -14.85
C VAL A 235 -0.77 1.53 -15.74
N GLU A 236 0.28 0.73 -15.72
CA GLU A 236 0.36 -0.53 -16.47
C GLU A 236 0.05 -1.73 -15.55
N VAL A 237 -0.73 -2.69 -16.03
CA VAL A 237 -1.04 -3.95 -15.35
C VAL A 237 -0.78 -5.09 -16.32
N GLU A 238 0.22 -5.91 -16.04
CA GLU A 238 0.71 -6.93 -16.99
C GLU A 238 0.88 -8.30 -16.33
N ASN A 239 0.47 -9.37 -17.01
CA ASN A 239 0.66 -10.75 -16.53
C ASN A 239 0.15 -10.96 -15.09
N CYS A 240 -1.02 -10.42 -14.78
CA CYS A 240 -1.60 -10.49 -13.44
C CYS A 240 -2.84 -11.40 -13.38
N GLN A 241 -3.20 -11.81 -12.16
CA GLN A 241 -4.42 -12.57 -11.87
C GLN A 241 -5.19 -11.86 -10.75
N ILE A 242 -6.32 -11.25 -11.09
CA ILE A 242 -7.13 -10.40 -10.19
C ILE A 242 -8.44 -11.12 -9.88
N GLU A 243 -8.37 -12.12 -9.00
CA GLU A 243 -9.51 -12.94 -8.59
C GLU A 243 -10.23 -12.27 -7.43
N MET A 244 -11.26 -11.48 -7.75
CA MET A 244 -12.06 -10.77 -6.74
C MET A 244 -13.25 -11.59 -6.24
N ASN A 245 -13.55 -12.75 -6.82
CA ASN A 245 -14.73 -13.57 -6.51
C ASN A 245 -16.04 -12.75 -6.48
N GLY A 246 -16.19 -11.85 -7.45
CA GLY A 246 -17.34 -10.96 -7.57
C GLY A 246 -17.42 -9.82 -6.55
N HIS A 247 -16.37 -9.57 -5.77
CA HIS A 247 -16.31 -8.49 -4.78
C HIS A 247 -15.89 -7.15 -5.40
N ASN A 248 -16.73 -6.13 -5.16
CA ASN A 248 -16.57 -4.74 -5.62
C ASN A 248 -16.05 -4.59 -7.07
N THR A 249 -14.79 -4.20 -7.27
CA THR A 249 -14.22 -3.86 -8.58
C THR A 249 -12.82 -4.43 -8.71
N ALA A 250 -12.54 -5.14 -9.81
CA ALA A 250 -11.21 -5.70 -10.07
C ALA A 250 -10.21 -4.61 -10.47
N ILE A 251 -10.62 -3.69 -11.37
CA ILE A 251 -9.80 -2.54 -11.79
C ILE A 251 -10.65 -1.27 -11.72
N ASP A 252 -10.28 -0.35 -10.85
CA ASP A 252 -10.94 0.95 -10.68
C ASP A 252 -9.99 2.06 -11.18
N ALA A 253 -10.41 2.79 -12.20
CA ALA A 253 -9.63 3.83 -12.86
C ALA A 253 -10.22 5.23 -12.59
N GLY A 254 -9.44 6.04 -11.88
CA GLY A 254 -9.74 7.43 -11.57
C GLY A 254 -10.27 7.61 -10.15
N ALA A 255 -10.07 8.79 -9.60
CA ALA A 255 -10.51 9.14 -8.25
C ALA A 255 -10.66 10.65 -8.09
N ASN A 256 -11.49 11.09 -7.14
CA ASN A 256 -11.64 12.49 -6.77
C ASN A 256 -11.94 13.43 -7.96
N GLY A 257 -12.72 12.96 -8.93
CA GLY A 257 -13.07 13.72 -10.13
C GLY A 257 -11.91 13.90 -11.13
N GLN A 258 -10.83 13.14 -11.00
CA GLN A 258 -9.71 13.12 -11.94
C GLN A 258 -9.62 11.76 -12.64
N GLY A 259 -9.52 11.80 -13.96
CA GLY A 259 -9.36 10.62 -14.80
C GLY A 259 -7.90 10.17 -14.92
N THR A 260 -7.70 8.90 -15.24
CA THR A 260 -6.39 8.27 -15.46
C THR A 260 -6.47 7.27 -16.63
N THR A 261 -5.33 6.82 -17.13
CA THR A 261 -5.29 5.70 -18.09
C THR A 261 -4.77 4.44 -17.40
N VAL A 262 -5.39 3.30 -17.66
CA VAL A 262 -4.86 1.99 -17.28
C VAL A 262 -4.67 1.17 -18.54
N VAL A 263 -3.48 0.61 -18.73
CA VAL A 263 -3.22 -0.37 -19.79
C VAL A 263 -3.12 -1.73 -19.12
N VAL A 264 -3.94 -2.67 -19.57
CA VAL A 264 -4.04 -4.03 -19.04
C VAL A 264 -3.64 -4.99 -20.14
N SER A 265 -2.56 -5.74 -19.93
CA SER A 265 -2.04 -6.70 -20.90
C SER A 265 -1.83 -8.07 -20.28
N ASP A 266 -2.19 -9.12 -21.01
CA ASP A 266 -1.99 -10.52 -20.61
C ASP A 266 -2.47 -10.81 -19.17
N THR A 267 -3.56 -10.17 -18.75
CA THR A 267 -4.04 -10.17 -17.36
C THR A 267 -5.48 -10.65 -17.32
N ASP A 268 -5.77 -11.59 -16.43
CA ASP A 268 -7.14 -11.98 -16.14
C ASP A 268 -7.67 -11.22 -14.93
N TYR A 269 -8.91 -10.75 -15.05
CA TYR A 269 -9.63 -10.06 -13.96
C TYR A 269 -11.03 -10.65 -13.77
N ASP A 270 -11.54 -10.63 -12.55
CA ASP A 270 -12.86 -11.21 -12.26
C ASP A 270 -13.99 -10.51 -13.05
N GLU A 271 -14.74 -11.27 -13.86
CA GLU A 271 -15.82 -10.72 -14.71
C GLU A 271 -16.92 -10.02 -13.89
N GLN A 272 -17.26 -10.58 -12.72
CA GLN A 272 -18.36 -10.09 -11.90
C GLN A 272 -17.99 -8.80 -11.16
N ALA A 273 -16.76 -8.68 -10.68
CA ALA A 273 -16.23 -7.44 -10.11
C ALA A 273 -15.97 -6.40 -11.20
N GLY A 274 -15.46 -6.83 -12.36
CA GLY A 274 -15.35 -6.01 -13.55
C GLY A 274 -14.41 -4.81 -13.43
N ILE A 275 -14.59 -3.86 -14.36
CA ILE A 275 -13.77 -2.65 -14.51
C ILE A 275 -14.65 -1.42 -14.33
N ALA A 276 -14.19 -0.45 -13.54
CA ALA A 276 -14.82 0.85 -13.37
C ALA A 276 -13.96 1.98 -13.94
N GLU A 277 -14.56 2.86 -14.74
CA GLU A 277 -13.93 4.07 -15.26
C GLU A 277 -14.63 5.31 -14.70
N HIS A 278 -13.86 6.25 -14.17
CA HIS A 278 -14.36 7.47 -13.53
C HIS A 278 -13.75 8.72 -14.14
N ALA A 279 -14.50 9.83 -14.14
CA ALA A 279 -13.98 11.16 -14.49
C ALA A 279 -13.22 11.24 -15.83
N GLY A 280 -13.67 10.47 -16.84
CA GLY A 280 -13.02 10.41 -18.15
C GLY A 280 -11.78 9.52 -18.21
N SER A 281 -11.56 8.67 -17.21
CA SER A 281 -10.57 7.59 -17.26
C SER A 281 -10.79 6.66 -18.45
N ASN A 282 -9.72 5.97 -18.83
CA ASN A 282 -9.78 4.93 -19.84
C ASN A 282 -8.96 3.70 -19.43
N VAL A 283 -9.57 2.53 -19.45
CA VAL A 283 -8.91 1.23 -19.33
C VAL A 283 -8.83 0.61 -20.73
N ARG A 284 -7.62 0.20 -21.11
CA ARG A 284 -7.32 -0.43 -22.40
C ARG A 284 -6.91 -1.87 -22.15
N LEU A 285 -7.68 -2.79 -22.73
CA LEU A 285 -7.34 -4.21 -22.73
C LEU A 285 -6.50 -4.51 -23.97
N GLU A 286 -5.34 -5.11 -23.75
CA GLU A 286 -4.36 -5.51 -24.75
C GLU A 286 -3.91 -6.95 -24.51
N GLY A 287 -3.21 -7.55 -25.48
CA GLY A 287 -2.70 -8.91 -25.37
C GLY A 287 -3.82 -9.96 -25.18
N ASP A 288 -3.50 -10.99 -24.41
CA ASP A 288 -4.40 -12.10 -24.07
C ASP A 288 -5.10 -11.87 -22.71
N SER A 289 -5.61 -10.66 -22.49
CA SER A 289 -6.37 -10.34 -21.26
C SER A 289 -7.76 -10.98 -21.29
N GLY A 290 -8.12 -11.72 -20.24
CA GLY A 290 -9.39 -12.40 -20.10
C GLY A 290 -10.11 -12.10 -18.78
N THR A 291 -11.15 -12.91 -18.49
CA THR A 291 -12.02 -12.68 -17.33
C THR A 291 -12.21 -13.89 -16.40
N ASN A 292 -11.30 -14.87 -16.50
CA ASN A 292 -11.33 -16.09 -15.70
C ASN A 292 -10.04 -16.21 -14.88
N PRO A 293 -9.86 -15.33 -13.87
CA PRO A 293 -8.63 -15.32 -13.10
C PRO A 293 -8.50 -16.58 -12.24
N GLU A 294 -7.26 -17.04 -12.10
CA GLU A 294 -6.84 -18.07 -11.15
C GLU A 294 -5.73 -17.47 -10.28
N ALA A 295 -6.08 -17.00 -9.09
CA ALA A 295 -5.10 -16.38 -8.20
C ALA A 295 -4.03 -17.39 -7.77
N PHE A 296 -2.81 -16.88 -7.64
CA PHE A 296 -1.66 -17.67 -7.25
C PHE A 296 -0.72 -16.83 -6.39
N ILE A 297 0.00 -17.47 -5.47
CA ILE A 297 1.14 -16.82 -4.82
C ILE A 297 2.33 -16.94 -5.78
N PRO A 298 2.91 -15.82 -6.26
CA PRO A 298 4.00 -15.88 -7.22
C PRO A 298 5.21 -16.66 -6.71
N SER A 299 5.94 -17.30 -7.63
CA SER A 299 7.16 -18.04 -7.27
C SER A 299 8.19 -17.11 -6.63
N GLY A 300 8.75 -17.56 -5.50
CA GLY A 300 9.68 -16.81 -4.67
C GLY A 300 9.04 -15.85 -3.66
N THR A 301 7.71 -15.73 -3.67
CA THR A 301 6.99 -14.89 -2.70
C THR A 301 6.76 -15.65 -1.40
N PRO A 302 7.14 -15.10 -0.24
CA PRO A 302 7.09 -15.81 1.03
C PRO A 302 5.65 -16.07 1.47
N THR A 303 5.44 -17.21 2.11
CA THR A 303 4.14 -17.64 2.64
C THR A 303 4.09 -17.68 4.17
N SER A 304 5.20 -17.39 4.84
CA SER A 304 5.27 -17.25 6.28
C SER A 304 6.29 -16.19 6.72
N PRO A 305 6.18 -15.68 7.96
CA PRO A 305 7.14 -14.73 8.52
C PRO A 305 8.56 -15.31 8.55
N GLU A 306 8.71 -16.54 9.02
CA GLU A 306 10.03 -17.19 9.16
C GLU A 306 10.70 -17.43 7.80
N GLU A 307 9.92 -17.80 6.78
CA GLU A 307 10.39 -18.00 5.41
C GLU A 307 10.89 -16.69 4.78
N ALA A 308 10.15 -15.58 4.98
CA ALA A 308 10.62 -14.25 4.57
C ALA A 308 11.91 -13.86 5.30
N ALA A 309 11.93 -13.97 6.63
CA ALA A 309 13.07 -13.58 7.45
C ALA A 309 14.36 -14.35 7.11
N ALA A 310 14.23 -15.65 6.79
CA ALA A 310 15.35 -16.50 6.41
C ALA A 310 15.87 -16.27 4.99
N GLY A 311 15.10 -15.65 4.11
CA GLY A 311 15.49 -15.46 2.70
C GLY A 311 15.54 -16.76 1.90
N SER A 312 14.77 -17.78 2.28
CA SER A 312 14.88 -19.15 1.74
C SER A 312 14.23 -19.37 0.36
N ASN A 313 13.75 -18.31 -0.30
CA ASN A 313 12.79 -18.39 -1.40
C ASN A 313 13.38 -18.12 -2.79
N GLU A 314 14.69 -18.22 -2.94
CA GLU A 314 15.39 -18.00 -4.22
C GLU A 314 15.23 -19.14 -5.23
#